data_AF-A0A8J7ZWL7-F1
#
_entry.id   AF-A0A8J7ZWL7-F1
#
_cell.length_a   1.000
_cell.length_b   1.000
_cell.length_c   1.000
_cell.angle_alpha   90.00
_cell.angle_beta   90.00
_cell.angle_gamma   90.00
#
_symmetry.space_group_name_H-M   'P 1'
#
loop_
_entity.id
_entity.type
_entity.pdbx_description
1 polymer ?
#
loop_
_entity_poly.entity_id
_entity_poly.type
_entity_poly.pdbx_seq_one_letter_code
_entity_poly.pdbx_strand_id
1 'polypeptide(L)'
;MSDRAAGPRQPALATVAKPSIRGIAVADLSAVFGAVVWLAMTVTGELDAIERALALAPLVLVPLALRTAVSGAFEAPVSRLTTTAIWLQPVGALLFAVSLVIPSPALLAAALATPWLAVTGLLGLAAFVRTRGGLVFPETAIDAGFAYVSVGAVALLLAHLDLTLWFDRVIIRLTAVHFHYAGFVLPVAVGLTGRHLGDRSRGFRTVAGVILVGPALIAVGIAFSPLVEVVAVSLFTVAVAAFGGVVLHRVVPACSRPQGLLLGIAAVALPVSMALALGYGVSTFTGRSLGLTISTMVALHGSLNAFGFGLCATLGWRLSAP
;
A
#
# COMPACT_ATOMS: atom_id res chain seq x y z
N MET A 1 -3.36 -23.67 -56.07
CA MET A 1 -3.33 -23.97 -54.62
C MET A 1 -2.39 -22.96 -53.99
N SER A 2 -2.92 -21.93 -53.35
CA SER A 2 -2.14 -20.84 -52.71
C SER A 2 -2.62 -20.74 -51.27
N ASP A 3 -2.00 -21.53 -50.40
CA ASP A 3 -2.22 -21.44 -48.96
C ASP A 3 -1.31 -20.34 -48.40
N ARG A 4 -1.89 -19.15 -48.26
CA ARG A 4 -1.30 -18.11 -47.41
C ARG A 4 -1.49 -18.53 -45.96
N ALA A 5 -0.40 -18.98 -45.34
CA ALA A 5 -0.30 -19.19 -43.91
C ALA A 5 -0.76 -17.92 -43.17
N ALA A 6 -1.87 -18.04 -42.43
CA ALA A 6 -2.31 -17.01 -41.50
C ALA A 6 -1.27 -16.90 -40.39
N GLY A 7 -0.57 -15.76 -40.33
CA GLY A 7 0.31 -15.44 -39.21
C GLY A 7 -0.47 -15.47 -37.89
N PRO A 8 0.22 -15.73 -36.76
CA PRO A 8 -0.43 -15.78 -35.46
C PRO A 8 -1.15 -14.45 -35.21
N ARG A 9 -2.47 -14.51 -34.98
CA ARG A 9 -3.27 -13.34 -34.59
C ARG A 9 -2.67 -12.80 -33.30
N GLN A 10 -2.05 -11.61 -33.36
CA GLN A 10 -1.73 -10.87 -32.15
C GLN A 10 -3.04 -10.69 -31.37
N PRO A 11 -3.12 -11.11 -30.10
CA PRO A 11 -4.30 -10.86 -29.30
C PRO A 11 -4.53 -9.35 -29.25
N ALA A 12 -5.73 -8.91 -29.63
CA ALA A 12 -6.10 -7.51 -29.54
C ALA A 12 -5.91 -7.07 -28.08
N LEU A 13 -5.00 -6.12 -27.84
CA LEU A 13 -4.80 -5.51 -26.54
C LEU A 13 -6.13 -4.89 -26.11
N ALA A 14 -6.81 -5.53 -25.17
CA ALA A 14 -8.02 -4.97 -24.58
C ALA A 14 -7.60 -3.70 -23.82
N THR A 15 -8.03 -2.55 -24.31
CA THR A 15 -7.92 -1.30 -23.56
C THR A 15 -8.67 -1.50 -22.25
N VAL A 16 -8.00 -1.21 -21.13
CA VAL A 16 -8.63 -1.27 -19.82
C VAL A 16 -9.80 -0.29 -19.86
N ALA A 17 -11.02 -0.80 -19.89
CA ALA A 17 -12.20 0.00 -19.61
C ALA A 17 -12.08 0.43 -18.15
N LYS A 18 -11.52 1.61 -17.91
CA LYS A 18 -11.44 2.20 -16.58
C LYS A 18 -12.87 2.28 -16.04
N PRO A 19 -13.22 1.51 -14.99
CA PRO A 19 -14.58 1.48 -14.49
C PRO A 19 -15.06 2.89 -14.19
N SER A 20 -16.19 3.29 -14.77
CA SER A 20 -16.74 4.62 -14.61
C SER A 20 -18.27 4.59 -14.55
N ILE A 21 -18.83 5.54 -13.80
CA ILE A 21 -20.27 5.78 -13.69
C ILE A 21 -20.50 7.20 -14.16
N ARG A 22 -21.30 7.37 -15.23
CA ARG A 22 -21.58 8.68 -15.84
C ARG A 22 -20.30 9.50 -16.16
N GLY A 23 -19.24 8.82 -16.61
CA GLY A 23 -17.97 9.45 -16.99
C GLY A 23 -17.00 9.72 -15.84
N ILE A 24 -17.38 9.47 -14.57
CA ILE A 24 -16.50 9.61 -13.41
C ILE A 24 -15.95 8.23 -13.04
N ALA A 25 -14.63 8.12 -12.80
CA ALA A 25 -14.03 6.84 -12.45
C ALA A 25 -14.55 6.33 -11.10
N VAL A 26 -14.86 5.03 -11.03
CA VAL A 26 -15.38 4.37 -9.81
C VAL A 26 -14.42 4.54 -8.64
N ALA A 27 -13.12 4.42 -8.88
CA ALA A 27 -12.11 4.60 -7.85
C ALA A 27 -12.08 6.03 -7.27
N ASP A 28 -12.34 7.06 -8.08
CA ASP A 28 -12.44 8.45 -7.59
C ASP A 28 -13.69 8.63 -6.71
N LEU A 29 -14.84 8.13 -7.17
CA LEU A 29 -16.08 8.14 -6.39
C LEU A 29 -15.91 7.39 -5.07
N SER A 30 -15.25 6.23 -5.11
CA SER A 30 -14.97 5.44 -3.91
C SER A 30 -14.08 6.15 -2.93
N ALA A 31 -13.02 6.84 -3.39
CA ALA A 31 -12.13 7.58 -2.50
C ALA A 31 -12.85 8.75 -1.82
N VAL A 32 -13.70 9.48 -2.55
CA VAL A 32 -14.50 10.58 -1.99
C VAL A 32 -15.53 10.05 -0.99
N PHE A 33 -16.30 9.03 -1.36
CA PHE A 33 -17.27 8.41 -0.45
C PHE A 33 -16.58 7.83 0.79
N GLY A 34 -15.48 7.11 0.59
CA GLY A 34 -14.68 6.52 1.67
C GLY A 34 -14.09 7.57 2.60
N ALA A 35 -13.68 8.74 2.08
CA ALA A 35 -13.22 9.85 2.92
C ALA A 35 -14.35 10.39 3.81
N VAL A 36 -15.57 10.51 3.28
CA VAL A 36 -16.75 10.92 4.07
C VAL A 36 -17.05 9.89 5.16
N VAL A 37 -17.06 8.60 4.82
CA VAL A 37 -17.28 7.51 5.79
C VAL A 37 -16.20 7.51 6.86
N TRP A 38 -14.93 7.62 6.47
CA TRP A 38 -13.80 7.65 7.39
C TRP A 38 -13.87 8.83 8.36
N LEU A 39 -14.20 10.02 7.87
CA LEU A 39 -14.41 11.21 8.70
C LEU A 39 -15.57 11.01 9.67
N ALA A 40 -16.70 10.46 9.21
CA ALA A 40 -17.85 10.18 10.07
C ALA A 40 -17.48 9.24 11.22
N MET A 41 -16.84 8.09 10.92
CA MET A 41 -16.39 7.12 11.94
C MET A 41 -15.34 7.69 12.90
N THR A 42 -14.51 8.61 12.42
CA THR A 42 -13.51 9.29 13.25
C THR A 42 -14.18 10.28 14.22
N VAL A 43 -15.20 11.00 13.76
CA VAL A 43 -15.91 12.00 14.56
C VAL A 43 -16.85 11.36 15.59
N THR A 44 -17.46 10.21 15.28
CA THR A 44 -18.29 9.46 16.23
C THR A 44 -17.49 8.87 17.38
N GLY A 45 -16.16 8.78 17.25
CA GLY A 45 -15.28 8.24 18.27
C GLY A 45 -15.29 6.71 18.36
N GLU A 46 -15.86 6.02 17.36
CA GLU A 46 -15.96 4.56 17.32
C GLU A 46 -14.62 3.85 17.07
N LEU A 47 -13.63 4.58 16.50
CA LEU A 47 -12.33 4.02 16.13
C LEU A 47 -11.19 4.58 16.99
N ASP A 48 -10.33 3.70 17.48
CA ASP A 48 -9.05 4.06 18.07
C ASP A 48 -8.04 4.54 16.99
N ALA A 49 -6.83 4.92 17.39
CA ALA A 49 -5.82 5.43 16.46
C ALA A 49 -5.36 4.40 15.42
N ILE A 50 -5.28 3.12 15.78
CA ILE A 50 -4.88 2.03 14.88
C ILE A 50 -6.00 1.76 13.89
N GLU A 51 -7.24 1.69 14.37
CA GLU A 51 -8.44 1.44 13.58
C GLU A 51 -8.72 2.58 12.60
N ARG A 52 -8.49 3.83 12.99
CA ARG A 52 -8.54 4.97 12.05
C ARG A 52 -7.52 4.81 10.93
N ALA A 53 -6.29 4.42 11.23
CA ALA A 53 -5.28 4.18 10.21
C ALA A 53 -5.66 2.99 9.31
N LEU A 54 -6.21 1.91 9.88
CA LEU A 54 -6.70 0.75 9.13
C LEU A 54 -7.87 1.11 8.21
N ALA A 55 -8.84 1.90 8.67
CA ALA A 55 -10.00 2.31 7.87
C ALA A 55 -9.61 3.25 6.73
N LEU A 56 -8.63 4.16 6.96
CA LEU A 56 -8.20 5.13 5.96
C LEU A 56 -7.65 4.46 4.69
N ALA A 57 -6.90 3.37 4.85
CA ALA A 57 -6.25 2.71 3.72
C ALA A 57 -7.23 2.15 2.67
N PRO A 58 -8.15 1.22 2.97
CA PRO A 58 -9.08 0.66 2.00
C PRO A 58 -10.11 1.68 1.53
N LEU A 59 -10.55 2.62 2.39
CA LEU A 59 -11.57 3.62 2.05
C LEU A 59 -11.02 4.72 1.14
N VAL A 60 -9.76 5.15 1.33
CA VAL A 60 -9.21 6.34 0.65
C VAL A 60 -7.95 6.01 -0.14
N LEU A 61 -6.93 5.43 0.50
CA LEU A 61 -5.60 5.32 -0.11
C LEU A 61 -5.56 4.31 -1.26
N VAL A 62 -6.17 3.14 -1.07
CA VAL A 62 -6.24 2.08 -2.09
C VAL A 62 -6.99 2.55 -3.33
N PRO A 63 -8.21 3.12 -3.27
CA PRO A 63 -8.88 3.59 -4.47
C PRO A 63 -8.10 4.72 -5.17
N LEU A 64 -7.50 5.66 -4.44
CA LEU A 64 -6.64 6.70 -5.04
C LEU A 64 -5.43 6.10 -5.77
N ALA A 65 -4.75 5.13 -5.14
CA ALA A 65 -3.61 4.43 -5.71
C ALA A 65 -4.01 3.57 -6.93
N LEU A 66 -5.15 2.87 -6.89
CA LEU A 66 -5.65 2.11 -8.04
C LEU A 66 -5.91 3.03 -9.24
N ARG A 67 -6.48 4.22 -9.00
CA ARG A 67 -6.80 5.19 -10.05
C ARG A 67 -5.57 5.70 -10.81
N THR A 68 -4.43 5.80 -10.13
CA THR A 68 -3.17 6.30 -10.67
C THR A 68 -2.29 5.17 -11.21
N ALA A 69 -2.20 4.06 -10.49
CA ALA A 69 -1.35 2.92 -10.84
C ALA A 69 -1.89 2.09 -12.01
N VAL A 70 -3.21 1.95 -12.15
CA VAL A 70 -3.83 1.19 -13.24
C VAL A 70 -3.96 2.08 -14.48
N SER A 71 -2.90 2.12 -15.29
CA SER A 71 -2.83 2.80 -16.58
C SER A 71 -2.35 1.85 -17.69
N GLY A 72 -2.77 2.11 -18.93
CA GLY A 72 -2.39 1.31 -20.11
C GLY A 72 -3.40 0.23 -20.52
N ALA A 73 -3.06 -0.49 -21.59
CA ALA A 73 -3.77 -1.69 -22.02
C ALA A 73 -3.07 -2.92 -21.46
N PHE A 74 -3.81 -3.80 -20.79
CA PHE A 74 -3.28 -5.07 -20.31
C PHE A 74 -3.77 -6.21 -21.21
N GLU A 75 -3.12 -7.35 -21.11
CA GLU A 75 -3.70 -8.59 -21.61
C GLU A 75 -5.07 -8.84 -20.95
N ALA A 76 -5.99 -9.45 -21.70
CA ALA A 76 -7.38 -9.67 -21.30
C ALA A 76 -7.58 -10.24 -19.88
N PRO A 77 -6.84 -11.27 -19.39
CA PRO A 77 -7.05 -11.80 -18.04
C PRO A 77 -6.68 -10.79 -16.95
N VAL A 78 -5.56 -10.08 -17.08
CA VAL A 78 -5.11 -9.05 -16.11
C VAL A 78 -6.09 -7.87 -16.08
N SER A 79 -6.59 -7.47 -17.26
CA SER A 79 -7.61 -6.42 -17.34
C SER A 79 -8.89 -6.82 -16.60
N ARG A 80 -9.37 -8.06 -16.75
CA ARG A 80 -10.58 -8.53 -16.06
C ARG A 80 -10.40 -8.55 -14.55
N LEU A 81 -9.31 -9.15 -14.05
CA LEU A 81 -9.03 -9.22 -12.61
C LEU A 81 -8.99 -7.83 -11.97
N THR A 82 -8.24 -6.90 -12.57
CA THR A 82 -8.11 -5.53 -12.06
C THR A 82 -9.44 -4.76 -12.14
N THR A 83 -10.18 -4.89 -13.25
CA THR A 83 -11.50 -4.26 -13.41
C THR A 83 -12.50 -4.78 -12.37
N THR A 84 -12.55 -6.10 -12.14
CA THR A 84 -13.41 -6.71 -11.12
C THR A 84 -13.02 -6.23 -9.72
N ALA A 85 -11.72 -6.17 -9.40
CA ALA A 85 -11.25 -5.64 -8.13
C ALA A 85 -11.70 -4.19 -7.91
N ILE A 86 -11.60 -3.31 -8.92
CA ILE A 86 -12.04 -1.91 -8.82
C ILE A 86 -13.56 -1.80 -8.58
N TRP A 87 -14.37 -2.66 -9.20
CA TRP A 87 -15.83 -2.67 -8.96
C TRP A 87 -16.21 -3.16 -7.56
N LEU A 88 -15.49 -4.15 -7.04
CA LEU A 88 -15.74 -4.71 -5.70
C LEU A 88 -15.13 -3.88 -4.57
N GLN A 89 -14.10 -3.08 -4.88
CA GLN A 89 -13.34 -2.31 -3.90
C GLN A 89 -14.19 -1.42 -2.98
N PRO A 90 -15.20 -0.65 -3.45
CA PRO A 90 -15.99 0.21 -2.56
C PRO A 90 -16.76 -0.59 -1.49
N VAL A 91 -17.34 -1.72 -1.89
CA VAL A 91 -18.10 -2.60 -0.98
C VAL A 91 -17.15 -3.31 -0.03
N GLY A 92 -16.04 -3.85 -0.54
CA GLY A 92 -15.02 -4.49 0.30
C GLY A 92 -14.43 -3.53 1.33
N ALA A 93 -14.14 -2.29 0.95
CA ALA A 93 -13.61 -1.26 1.83
C ALA A 93 -14.60 -0.85 2.92
N LEU A 94 -15.88 -0.71 2.58
CA LEU A 94 -16.92 -0.38 3.55
C LEU A 94 -17.10 -1.51 4.57
N LEU A 95 -17.19 -2.77 4.12
CA LEU A 95 -17.35 -3.91 5.01
C LEU A 95 -16.12 -4.13 5.91
N PHE A 96 -14.91 -3.88 5.39
CA PHE A 96 -13.69 -3.81 6.20
C PHE A 96 -13.77 -2.73 7.27
N ALA A 97 -14.22 -1.51 6.94
CA ALA A 97 -14.35 -0.45 7.92
C ALA A 97 -15.38 -0.79 9.00
N VAL A 98 -16.52 -1.36 8.62
CA VAL A 98 -17.55 -1.83 9.57
C VAL A 98 -17.01 -2.94 10.47
N SER A 99 -16.15 -3.83 9.96
CA SER A 99 -15.58 -4.90 10.79
C SER A 99 -14.74 -4.39 11.95
N LEU A 100 -14.13 -3.19 11.82
CA LEU A 100 -13.32 -2.58 12.87
C LEU A 100 -14.16 -2.08 14.05
N VAL A 101 -15.42 -1.72 13.82
CA VAL A 101 -16.33 -1.27 14.90
C VAL A 101 -16.83 -2.46 15.74
N ILE A 102 -16.79 -3.68 15.18
CA ILE A 102 -17.23 -4.87 15.89
C ILE A 102 -16.19 -5.27 16.95
N PRO A 103 -16.57 -5.34 18.24
CA PRO A 103 -15.69 -5.81 19.29
C PRO A 103 -15.13 -7.19 18.93
N SER A 104 -13.81 -7.29 18.84
CA SER A 104 -13.10 -8.49 18.38
C SER A 104 -12.36 -9.15 19.54
N PRO A 105 -12.24 -10.49 19.59
CA PRO A 105 -12.49 -11.43 18.49
C PRO A 105 -13.98 -11.70 18.21
N ALA A 106 -14.34 -11.79 16.93
CA ALA A 106 -15.69 -12.09 16.50
C ALA A 106 -15.72 -12.67 15.08
N LEU A 107 -16.43 -13.78 14.89
CA LEU A 107 -16.64 -14.39 13.57
C LEU A 107 -17.36 -13.43 12.61
N LEU A 108 -18.29 -12.61 13.12
CA LEU A 108 -18.96 -11.59 12.34
C LEU A 108 -17.97 -10.55 11.79
N ALA A 109 -17.02 -10.09 12.60
CA ALA A 109 -16.00 -9.14 12.16
C ALA A 109 -15.11 -9.75 11.07
N ALA A 110 -14.69 -11.01 11.24
CA ALA A 110 -13.94 -11.73 10.21
C ALA A 110 -14.75 -11.91 8.91
N ALA A 111 -16.03 -12.27 9.00
CA ALA A 111 -16.92 -12.40 7.85
C ALA A 111 -17.08 -11.07 7.10
N LEU A 112 -17.23 -9.95 7.81
CA LEU A 112 -17.31 -8.61 7.23
C LEU A 112 -16.00 -8.17 6.57
N ALA A 113 -14.85 -8.53 7.12
CA ALA A 113 -13.55 -8.22 6.50
C ALA A 113 -13.20 -9.13 5.30
N THR A 114 -13.85 -10.29 5.15
CA THR A 114 -13.51 -11.28 4.11
C THR A 114 -13.67 -10.76 2.67
N PRO A 115 -14.70 -9.98 2.31
CA PRO A 115 -14.79 -9.35 0.99
C PRO A 115 -13.58 -8.50 0.62
N TRP A 116 -12.91 -7.87 1.60
CA TRP A 116 -11.66 -7.14 1.34
C TRP A 116 -10.51 -8.05 0.95
N LEU A 117 -10.43 -9.25 1.53
CA LEU A 117 -9.47 -10.27 1.09
C LEU A 117 -9.71 -10.70 -0.36
N ALA A 118 -10.97 -10.80 -0.79
CA ALA A 118 -11.29 -11.11 -2.19
C ALA A 118 -10.81 -9.98 -3.13
N VAL A 119 -11.04 -8.72 -2.78
CA VAL A 119 -10.56 -7.56 -3.57
C VAL A 119 -9.05 -7.56 -3.67
N THR A 120 -8.35 -7.66 -2.54
CA THR A 120 -6.89 -7.64 -2.49
C THR A 120 -6.28 -8.87 -3.16
N GLY A 121 -6.89 -10.04 -3.01
CA GLY A 121 -6.49 -11.27 -3.69
C GLY A 121 -6.60 -11.19 -5.22
N LEU A 122 -7.63 -10.53 -5.76
CA LEU A 122 -7.73 -10.26 -7.20
C LEU A 122 -6.59 -9.36 -7.70
N LEU A 123 -6.23 -8.32 -6.93
CA LEU A 123 -5.10 -7.45 -7.24
C LEU A 123 -3.77 -8.23 -7.18
N GLY A 124 -3.58 -9.04 -6.14
CA GLY A 124 -2.40 -9.90 -6.00
C GLY A 124 -2.28 -10.94 -7.11
N LEU A 125 -3.39 -11.54 -7.54
CA LEU A 125 -3.40 -12.46 -8.68
C LEU A 125 -3.09 -11.74 -10.00
N ALA A 126 -3.64 -10.54 -10.21
CA ALA A 126 -3.31 -9.72 -11.38
C ALA A 126 -1.82 -9.40 -11.41
N ALA A 127 -1.24 -8.97 -10.29
CA ALA A 127 0.19 -8.74 -10.12
C ALA A 127 1.01 -10.00 -10.42
N PHE A 128 0.63 -11.15 -9.85
CA PHE A 128 1.31 -12.42 -10.10
C PHE A 128 1.33 -12.76 -11.60
N VAL A 129 0.19 -12.71 -12.28
CA VAL A 129 0.09 -12.99 -13.72
C VAL A 129 0.99 -12.05 -14.53
N ARG A 130 1.02 -10.75 -14.19
CA ARG A 130 1.88 -9.78 -14.87
C ARG A 130 3.37 -10.10 -14.74
N THR A 131 3.83 -10.50 -13.55
CA THR A 131 5.25 -10.84 -13.35
C THR A 131 5.70 -12.07 -14.15
N ARG A 132 4.78 -12.97 -14.53
CA ARG A 132 5.08 -14.13 -15.38
C ARG A 132 5.38 -13.73 -16.84
N GLY A 133 4.87 -12.58 -17.28
CA GLY A 133 5.18 -11.99 -18.59
C GLY A 133 6.52 -11.24 -18.64
N GLY A 134 7.24 -11.15 -17.50
CA GLY A 134 8.53 -10.47 -17.36
C GLY A 134 8.50 -9.36 -16.30
N LEU A 135 9.68 -8.97 -15.83
CA LEU A 135 9.84 -7.94 -14.81
C LEU A 135 10.19 -6.59 -15.46
N VAL A 136 9.28 -5.63 -15.36
CA VAL A 136 9.49 -4.24 -15.76
C VAL A 136 9.47 -3.39 -14.50
N PHE A 137 10.59 -2.75 -14.18
CA PHE A 137 10.86 -2.21 -12.85
C PHE A 137 9.72 -1.35 -12.23
N PRO A 138 9.21 -0.27 -12.87
CA PRO A 138 8.13 0.52 -12.27
C PRO A 138 6.85 -0.30 -12.03
N GLU A 139 6.57 -1.25 -12.91
CA GLU A 139 5.41 -2.13 -12.83
C GLU A 139 5.58 -3.19 -11.75
N THR A 140 6.77 -3.78 -11.61
CA THR A 140 7.09 -4.74 -10.55
C THR A 140 6.93 -4.12 -9.17
N ALA A 141 7.25 -2.83 -9.00
CA ALA A 141 7.02 -2.15 -7.73
C ALA A 141 5.51 -1.97 -7.42
N ILE A 142 4.70 -1.61 -8.42
CA ILE A 142 3.23 -1.52 -8.27
C ILE A 142 2.62 -2.90 -7.99
N ASP A 143 3.06 -3.92 -8.73
CA ASP A 143 2.60 -5.30 -8.59
C ASP A 143 2.95 -5.87 -7.20
N ALA A 144 4.12 -5.54 -6.65
CA ALA A 144 4.46 -5.88 -5.28
C ALA A 144 3.49 -5.22 -4.28
N GLY A 145 3.11 -3.95 -4.50
CA GLY A 145 2.09 -3.29 -3.70
C GLY A 145 0.74 -4.03 -3.72
N PHE A 146 0.28 -4.41 -4.91
CA PHE A 146 -0.96 -5.17 -5.11
C PHE A 146 -0.91 -6.57 -4.48
N ALA A 147 0.24 -7.22 -4.45
CA ALA A 147 0.41 -8.49 -3.74
C ALA A 147 0.36 -8.27 -2.21
N TYR A 148 1.13 -7.31 -1.70
CA TYR A 148 1.29 -7.09 -0.26
C TYR A 148 0.02 -6.62 0.46
N VAL A 149 -0.87 -5.87 -0.20
CA VAL A 149 -2.15 -5.47 0.43
C VAL A 149 -2.99 -6.70 0.85
N SER A 150 -2.84 -7.84 0.16
CA SER A 150 -3.48 -9.11 0.56
C SER A 150 -2.98 -9.62 1.91
N VAL A 151 -1.68 -9.44 2.20
CA VAL A 151 -1.10 -9.80 3.51
C VAL A 151 -1.73 -8.94 4.61
N GLY A 152 -1.98 -7.65 4.32
CA GLY A 152 -2.69 -6.77 5.24
C GLY A 152 -4.12 -7.22 5.53
N ALA A 153 -4.85 -7.68 4.50
CA ALA A 153 -6.20 -8.22 4.64
C ALA A 153 -6.20 -9.53 5.46
N VAL A 154 -5.28 -10.45 5.18
CA VAL A 154 -5.12 -11.70 5.94
C VAL A 154 -4.80 -11.41 7.41
N ALA A 155 -3.88 -10.48 7.68
CA ALA A 155 -3.53 -10.11 9.05
C ALA A 155 -4.75 -9.58 9.83
N LEU A 156 -5.62 -8.78 9.22
CA LEU A 156 -6.84 -8.33 9.90
C LEU A 156 -7.77 -9.52 10.22
N LEU A 157 -7.96 -10.46 9.30
CA LEU A 157 -8.78 -11.66 9.55
C LEU A 157 -8.22 -12.49 10.71
N LEU A 158 -6.90 -12.70 10.76
CA LEU A 158 -6.25 -13.39 11.87
C LEU A 158 -6.51 -12.68 13.20
N ALA A 159 -6.45 -11.33 13.23
CA ALA A 159 -6.74 -10.55 14.42
C ALA A 159 -8.21 -10.67 14.88
N HIS A 160 -9.17 -10.69 13.93
CA HIS A 160 -10.60 -10.88 14.22
C HIS A 160 -10.93 -12.30 14.70
N LEU A 161 -10.19 -13.31 14.23
CA LEU A 161 -10.36 -14.72 14.61
C LEU A 161 -9.55 -15.16 15.83
N ASP A 162 -8.75 -14.26 16.41
CA ASP A 162 -7.79 -14.57 17.47
C ASP A 162 -6.75 -15.63 17.10
N LEU A 163 -6.40 -15.69 15.82
CA LEU A 163 -5.35 -16.60 15.33
C LEU A 163 -4.00 -15.91 15.47
N THR A 164 -3.46 -15.91 16.69
CA THR A 164 -2.34 -15.02 17.03
C THR A 164 -0.94 -15.59 16.83
N LEU A 165 -0.84 -16.89 16.51
CA LEU A 165 0.41 -17.63 16.54
C LEU A 165 1.08 -17.50 17.93
N TRP A 166 2.15 -16.72 18.05
CA TRP A 166 2.84 -16.39 19.30
C TRP A 166 2.97 -14.88 19.54
N PHE A 167 2.22 -14.06 18.79
CA PHE A 167 2.21 -12.60 18.96
C PHE A 167 1.02 -12.14 19.78
N ASP A 168 1.12 -10.95 20.35
CA ASP A 168 -0.06 -10.25 20.84
C ASP A 168 -0.97 -9.83 19.67
N ARG A 169 -2.29 -9.88 19.88
CA ARG A 169 -3.28 -9.49 18.88
C ARG A 169 -3.04 -8.09 18.31
N VAL A 170 -2.55 -7.16 19.14
CA VAL A 170 -2.22 -5.79 18.70
C VAL A 170 -1.11 -5.78 17.64
N ILE A 171 -0.11 -6.66 17.73
CA ILE A 171 0.97 -6.76 16.74
C ILE A 171 0.41 -7.23 15.38
N ILE A 172 -0.60 -8.09 15.39
CA ILE A 172 -1.24 -8.57 14.17
C ILE A 172 -2.08 -7.48 13.52
N ARG A 173 -2.78 -6.66 14.31
CA ARG A 173 -3.45 -5.45 13.80
C ARG A 173 -2.45 -4.44 13.23
N LEU A 174 -1.33 -4.22 13.91
CA LEU A 174 -0.24 -3.37 13.41
C LEU A 174 0.40 -3.94 12.14
N THR A 175 0.44 -5.26 12.00
CA THR A 175 0.84 -5.94 10.75
C THR A 175 -0.13 -5.61 9.63
N ALA A 176 -1.44 -5.67 9.89
CA ALA A 176 -2.45 -5.25 8.93
C ALA A 176 -2.25 -3.79 8.48
N VAL A 177 -1.95 -2.87 9.41
CA VAL A 177 -1.57 -1.49 9.07
C VAL A 177 -0.32 -1.48 8.19
N HIS A 178 0.77 -2.10 8.65
CA HIS A 178 2.06 -2.07 7.96
C HIS A 178 1.94 -2.51 6.49
N PHE A 179 1.21 -3.57 6.19
CA PHE A 179 1.05 -4.06 4.84
C PHE A 179 0.10 -3.22 3.95
N HIS A 180 -0.80 -2.41 4.53
CA HIS A 180 -1.56 -1.42 3.77
C HIS A 180 -0.75 -0.14 3.46
N TYR A 181 0.22 0.22 4.29
CA TYR A 181 1.03 1.44 4.11
C TYR A 181 2.40 1.14 3.50
N ALA A 182 3.29 0.50 4.26
CA ALA A 182 4.63 0.13 3.80
C ALA A 182 4.59 -1.00 2.76
N GLY A 183 3.62 -1.92 2.88
CA GLY A 183 3.43 -3.00 1.91
C GLY A 183 2.74 -2.55 0.61
N PHE A 184 1.79 -1.61 0.65
CA PHE A 184 1.02 -1.21 -0.53
C PHE A 184 1.33 0.20 -1.02
N VAL A 185 1.05 1.23 -0.22
CA VAL A 185 1.19 2.63 -0.67
C VAL A 185 2.63 2.94 -1.08
N LEU A 186 3.62 2.47 -0.33
CA LEU A 186 5.02 2.72 -0.63
C LEU A 186 5.50 2.07 -1.94
N PRO A 187 5.29 0.76 -2.20
CA PRO A 187 5.64 0.18 -3.49
C PRO A 187 4.91 0.82 -4.67
N VAL A 188 3.64 1.19 -4.51
CA VAL A 188 2.90 1.94 -5.55
C VAL A 188 3.55 3.30 -5.80
N ALA A 189 3.88 4.06 -4.75
CA ALA A 189 4.55 5.35 -4.87
C ALA A 189 5.93 5.22 -5.55
N VAL A 190 6.71 4.19 -5.21
CA VAL A 190 8.01 3.88 -5.85
C VAL A 190 7.83 3.60 -7.33
N GLY A 191 6.82 2.80 -7.71
CA GLY A 191 6.54 2.50 -9.10
C GLY A 191 6.08 3.73 -9.89
N LEU A 192 5.21 4.56 -9.31
CA LEU A 192 4.78 5.83 -9.92
C LEU A 192 5.96 6.81 -10.10
N THR A 193 6.84 6.92 -9.10
CA THR A 193 8.11 7.67 -9.25
C THR A 193 8.96 7.10 -10.38
N GLY A 194 9.07 5.77 -10.50
CA GLY A 194 9.79 5.13 -11.59
C GLY A 194 9.21 5.39 -12.97
N ARG A 195 7.87 5.42 -13.10
CA ARG A 195 7.20 5.82 -14.35
C ARG A 195 7.52 7.27 -14.69
N HIS A 196 7.34 8.17 -13.73
CA HIS A 196 7.55 9.60 -13.92
C HIS A 196 8.97 9.95 -14.36
N LEU A 197 9.97 9.35 -13.71
CA LEU A 197 11.37 9.63 -14.02
C LEU A 197 11.85 8.95 -15.30
N GLY A 198 11.19 7.86 -15.73
CA GLY A 198 11.73 6.95 -16.75
C GLY A 198 13.13 6.39 -16.41
N ASP A 199 13.57 6.54 -15.16
CA ASP A 199 14.95 6.34 -14.74
C ASP A 199 15.29 4.86 -14.70
N ARG A 200 16.37 4.49 -15.39
CA ARG A 200 16.93 3.13 -15.42
C ARG A 200 18.18 3.01 -14.56
N SER A 201 18.50 4.02 -13.75
CA SER A 201 19.68 4.03 -12.90
C SER A 201 19.70 2.83 -11.97
N ARG A 202 20.86 2.19 -11.85
CA ARG A 202 21.06 1.05 -10.95
C ARG A 202 20.80 1.44 -9.49
N GLY A 203 21.18 2.66 -9.09
CA GLY A 203 20.97 3.17 -7.75
C GLY A 203 19.49 3.20 -7.34
N PHE A 204 18.63 3.78 -8.18
CA PHE A 204 17.20 3.84 -7.88
C PHE A 204 16.56 2.44 -7.84
N ARG A 205 16.96 1.56 -8.76
CA ARG A 205 16.51 0.15 -8.76
C ARG A 205 16.93 -0.60 -7.50
N THR A 206 18.14 -0.37 -6.99
CA THR A 206 18.61 -0.97 -5.73
C THR A 206 17.80 -0.46 -4.54
N VAL A 207 17.61 0.86 -4.43
CA VAL A 207 16.79 1.48 -3.37
C VAL A 207 15.38 0.90 -3.37
N ALA A 208 14.74 0.83 -4.54
CA ALA A 208 13.43 0.24 -4.68
C ALA A 208 13.45 -1.26 -4.34
N GLY A 209 14.44 -2.04 -4.77
CA GLY A 209 14.57 -3.45 -4.39
C GLY A 209 14.59 -3.67 -2.87
N VAL A 210 15.35 -2.85 -2.14
CA VAL A 210 15.37 -2.88 -0.67
C VAL A 210 13.99 -2.52 -0.10
N ILE A 211 13.31 -1.53 -0.66
CA ILE A 211 11.94 -1.17 -0.26
C ILE A 211 10.95 -2.32 -0.49
N LEU A 212 11.06 -3.03 -1.61
CA LEU A 212 10.13 -4.12 -1.95
C LEU A 212 10.33 -5.36 -1.06
N VAL A 213 11.57 -5.66 -0.67
CA VAL A 213 11.89 -6.82 0.20
C VAL A 213 11.76 -6.48 1.68
N GLY A 214 11.94 -5.21 2.04
CA GLY A 214 12.01 -4.72 3.42
C GLY A 214 10.87 -5.16 4.33
N PRO A 215 9.58 -4.96 3.98
CA PRO A 215 8.46 -5.33 4.84
C PRO A 215 8.48 -6.82 5.24
N ALA A 216 8.80 -7.71 4.30
CA ALA A 216 8.92 -9.13 4.57
C ALA A 216 10.10 -9.45 5.50
N LEU A 217 11.26 -8.82 5.29
CA LEU A 217 12.44 -9.04 6.13
C LEU A 217 12.26 -8.49 7.55
N ILE A 218 11.59 -7.33 7.70
CA ILE A 218 11.23 -6.76 9.00
C ILE A 218 10.27 -7.70 9.72
N ALA A 219 9.24 -8.22 9.05
CA ALA A 219 8.32 -9.19 9.65
C ALA A 219 9.04 -10.47 10.14
N VAL A 220 10.00 -10.98 9.37
CA VAL A 220 10.85 -12.11 9.78
C VAL A 220 11.69 -11.75 11.01
N GLY A 221 12.26 -10.54 11.05
CA GLY A 221 13.03 -10.04 12.19
C GLY A 221 12.20 -10.00 13.47
N ILE A 222 11.04 -9.34 13.42
CA ILE A 222 10.08 -9.26 14.55
C ILE A 222 9.68 -10.66 15.04
N ALA A 223 9.53 -11.61 14.10
CA ALA A 223 9.08 -12.96 14.41
C ALA A 223 10.13 -13.86 15.06
N PHE A 224 11.40 -13.74 14.65
CA PHE A 224 12.39 -14.78 14.92
C PHE A 224 13.74 -14.26 15.41
N SER A 225 14.10 -12.99 15.20
CA SER A 225 15.43 -12.49 15.57
C SER A 225 15.48 -10.96 15.71
N PRO A 226 15.66 -10.43 16.94
CA PRO A 226 15.84 -9.00 17.18
C PRO A 226 17.03 -8.39 16.40
N LEU A 227 18.09 -9.17 16.15
CA LEU A 227 19.22 -8.71 15.33
C LEU A 227 18.79 -8.51 13.87
N VAL A 228 18.06 -9.49 13.32
CA VAL A 228 17.52 -9.38 11.95
C VAL A 228 16.55 -8.20 11.86
N GLU A 229 15.71 -7.97 12.88
CA GLU A 229 14.83 -6.81 12.95
C GLU A 229 15.60 -5.49 12.83
N VAL A 230 16.59 -5.27 13.70
CA VAL A 230 17.36 -4.00 13.69
C VAL A 230 18.10 -3.80 12.37
N VAL A 231 18.70 -4.85 11.81
CA VAL A 231 19.39 -4.77 10.52
C VAL A 231 18.40 -4.46 9.40
N ALA A 232 17.27 -5.15 9.35
CA ALA A 232 16.24 -4.94 8.34
C ALA A 232 15.65 -3.53 8.41
N VAL A 233 15.27 -3.07 9.61
CA VAL A 233 14.74 -1.72 9.83
C VAL A 233 15.78 -0.65 9.49
N SER A 234 17.06 -0.87 9.82
CA SER A 234 18.15 0.06 9.46
C SER A 234 18.29 0.20 7.95
N LEU A 235 18.39 -0.93 7.22
CA LEU A 235 18.51 -0.93 5.77
C LEU A 235 17.29 -0.29 5.10
N PHE A 236 16.09 -0.61 5.59
CA PHE A 236 14.86 -0.03 5.10
C PHE A 236 14.78 1.48 5.35
N THR A 237 15.23 1.95 6.50
CA THR A 237 15.30 3.38 6.86
C THR A 237 16.20 4.14 5.88
N VAL A 238 17.39 3.61 5.59
CA VAL A 238 18.31 4.24 4.62
C VAL A 238 17.70 4.25 3.21
N ALA A 239 17.09 3.14 2.78
CA ALA A 239 16.46 3.06 1.46
C ALA A 239 15.30 4.06 1.31
N VAL A 240 14.45 4.17 2.32
CA VAL A 240 13.35 5.14 2.38
C VAL A 240 13.87 6.58 2.38
N ALA A 241 14.95 6.88 3.12
CA ALA A 241 15.58 8.20 3.10
C ALA A 241 16.15 8.55 1.72
N ALA A 242 16.84 7.60 1.08
CA ALA A 242 17.34 7.76 -0.28
C ALA A 242 16.19 7.96 -1.29
N PHE A 243 15.09 7.21 -1.14
CA PHE A 243 13.88 7.39 -1.94
C PHE A 243 13.27 8.79 -1.77
N GLY A 244 13.15 9.27 -0.53
CA GLY A 244 12.70 10.62 -0.23
C GLY A 244 13.58 11.68 -0.90
N GLY A 245 14.91 11.51 -0.85
CA GLY A 245 15.86 12.37 -1.57
C GLY A 245 15.64 12.37 -3.09
N VAL A 246 15.41 11.20 -3.69
CA VAL A 246 15.06 11.10 -5.13
C VAL A 246 13.79 11.88 -5.44
N VAL A 247 12.74 11.72 -4.64
CA VAL A 247 11.47 12.44 -4.85
C VAL A 247 11.68 13.95 -4.73
N LEU A 248 12.34 14.43 -3.68
CA LEU A 248 12.59 15.86 -3.45
C LEU A 248 13.43 16.51 -4.54
N HIS A 249 14.47 15.82 -5.02
CA HIS A 249 15.42 16.42 -5.98
C HIS A 249 15.04 16.21 -7.44
N ARG A 250 14.28 15.15 -7.76
CA ARG A 250 14.00 14.79 -9.17
C ARG A 250 12.54 14.83 -9.56
N VAL A 251 11.61 14.63 -8.63
CA VAL A 251 10.16 14.61 -8.92
C VAL A 251 9.52 15.95 -8.60
N VAL A 252 9.69 16.44 -7.36
CA VAL A 252 9.06 17.68 -6.87
C VAL A 252 9.32 18.90 -7.78
N PRO A 253 10.56 19.15 -8.27
CA PRO A 253 10.83 20.31 -9.12
C PRO A 253 10.13 20.27 -10.49
N ALA A 254 9.76 19.08 -10.96
CA ALA A 254 9.06 18.88 -12.24
C ALA A 254 7.54 18.89 -12.11
N CYS A 255 7.02 18.98 -10.87
CA CYS A 255 5.59 18.94 -10.60
C CYS A 255 4.99 20.34 -10.45
N SER A 256 3.66 20.44 -10.61
CA SER A 256 2.92 21.64 -10.20
C SER A 256 3.11 21.89 -8.69
N ARG A 257 3.01 23.15 -8.24
CA ARG A 257 3.15 23.51 -6.81
C ARG A 257 2.34 22.62 -5.84
N PRO A 258 1.02 22.37 -6.04
CA PRO A 258 0.25 21.54 -5.11
C PRO A 258 0.72 20.07 -5.10
N GLN A 259 1.06 19.52 -6.26
CA GLN A 259 1.61 18.16 -6.35
C GLN A 259 2.99 18.06 -5.69
N GLY A 260 3.87 19.01 -5.99
CA GLY A 260 5.21 19.07 -5.41
C GLY A 260 5.19 19.22 -3.90
N LEU A 261 4.28 20.03 -3.34
CA LEU A 261 4.10 20.16 -1.90
C LEU A 261 3.69 18.84 -1.25
N LEU A 262 2.66 18.16 -1.78
CA LEU A 262 2.19 16.89 -1.23
C LEU A 262 3.26 15.80 -1.32
N LEU A 263 3.91 15.65 -2.49
CA LEU A 263 4.99 14.68 -2.66
C LEU A 263 6.22 15.02 -1.80
N GLY A 264 6.52 16.30 -1.60
CA GLY A 264 7.59 16.76 -0.72
C GLY A 264 7.31 16.44 0.76
N ILE A 265 6.09 16.68 1.24
CA ILE A 265 5.66 16.29 2.59
C ILE A 265 5.82 14.77 2.76
N ALA A 266 5.32 13.99 1.81
CA ALA A 266 5.46 12.53 1.85
C ALA A 266 6.93 12.06 1.88
N ALA A 267 7.78 12.69 1.07
CA ALA A 267 9.20 12.38 0.96
C ALA A 267 10.01 12.68 2.24
N VAL A 268 9.55 13.61 3.08
CA VAL A 268 10.16 13.94 4.38
C VAL A 268 9.53 13.15 5.52
N ALA A 269 8.19 13.00 5.52
CA ALA A 269 7.46 12.35 6.60
C ALA A 269 7.86 10.87 6.77
N LEU A 270 8.04 10.14 5.66
CA LEU A 270 8.36 8.72 5.74
C LEU A 270 9.76 8.44 6.33
N PRO A 271 10.85 9.11 5.92
CA PRO A 271 12.16 8.96 6.58
C PRO A 271 12.14 9.34 8.06
N VAL A 272 11.47 10.43 8.44
CA VAL A 272 11.33 10.83 9.85
C VAL A 272 10.59 9.75 10.65
N SER A 273 9.51 9.21 10.07
CA SER A 273 8.77 8.10 10.67
C SER A 273 9.64 6.84 10.85
N MET A 274 10.47 6.51 9.86
CA MET A 274 11.36 5.36 9.93
C MET A 274 12.49 5.54 10.95
N ALA A 275 12.97 6.77 11.19
CA ALA A 275 13.91 7.04 12.27
C ALA A 275 13.31 6.71 13.65
N LEU A 276 12.02 6.95 13.86
CA LEU A 276 11.32 6.54 15.09
C LEU A 276 11.26 5.01 15.21
N ALA A 277 10.95 4.30 14.13
CA ALA A 277 10.93 2.83 14.11
C ALA A 277 12.31 2.22 14.37
N LEU A 278 13.37 2.81 13.81
CA LEU A 278 14.74 2.41 14.10
C LEU A 278 15.10 2.64 15.57
N GLY A 279 14.74 3.80 16.13
CA GLY A 279 14.91 4.07 17.55
C GLY A 279 14.20 3.03 18.43
N TYR A 280 12.96 2.68 18.09
CA TYR A 280 12.20 1.65 18.79
C TYR A 280 12.89 0.29 18.70
N GLY A 281 13.28 -0.16 17.50
CA GLY A 281 13.99 -1.43 17.31
C GLY A 281 15.32 -1.50 18.06
N VAL A 282 16.11 -0.43 18.07
CA VAL A 282 17.35 -0.33 18.86
C VAL A 282 17.07 -0.38 20.36
N SER A 283 16.00 0.28 20.81
CA SER A 283 15.58 0.26 22.21
C SER A 283 15.25 -1.17 22.67
N THR A 284 14.48 -1.90 21.87
CA THR A 284 14.13 -3.31 22.10
C THR A 284 15.36 -4.22 22.06
N PHE A 285 16.24 -4.04 21.08
CA PHE A 285 17.45 -4.87 20.91
C PHE A 285 18.47 -4.68 22.04
N THR A 286 18.65 -3.45 22.51
CA THR A 286 19.65 -3.13 23.55
C THR A 286 19.11 -3.19 24.98
N GLY A 287 17.79 -3.29 25.14
CA GLY A 287 17.11 -3.19 26.44
C GLY A 287 17.17 -1.79 27.06
N ARG A 288 17.70 -0.78 26.35
CA ARG A 288 17.78 0.60 26.82
C ARG A 288 16.58 1.39 26.33
N SER A 289 15.75 1.87 27.25
CA SER A 289 14.58 2.68 26.90
C SER A 289 15.00 4.01 26.28
N LEU A 290 14.54 4.28 25.07
CA LEU A 290 14.60 5.61 24.43
C LEU A 290 13.31 6.42 24.66
N GLY A 291 12.44 5.99 25.58
CA GLY A 291 11.15 6.64 25.84
C GLY A 291 10.07 6.41 24.76
N LEU A 292 10.31 5.50 23.81
CA LEU A 292 9.38 5.18 22.73
C LEU A 292 8.42 4.07 23.16
N THR A 293 7.29 4.45 23.76
CA THR A 293 6.20 3.51 24.07
C THR A 293 5.42 3.11 22.81
N ILE A 294 4.66 2.01 22.87
CA ILE A 294 3.74 1.62 21.77
C ILE A 294 2.76 2.75 21.46
N SER A 295 2.19 3.39 22.48
CA SER A 295 1.27 4.52 22.32
C SER A 295 1.94 5.70 21.60
N THR A 296 3.20 6.00 21.95
CA THR A 296 4.01 7.03 21.27
C THR A 296 4.26 6.65 19.80
N MET A 297 4.56 5.38 19.53
CA MET A 297 4.77 4.88 18.17
C MET A 297 3.49 4.98 17.34
N VAL A 298 2.35 4.58 17.88
CA VAL A 298 1.05 4.74 17.21
C VAL A 298 0.76 6.21 16.92
N ALA A 299 0.98 7.09 17.90
CA ALA A 299 0.70 8.52 17.75
C ALA A 299 1.62 9.21 16.74
N LEU A 300 2.93 8.97 16.79
CA LEU A 300 3.91 9.66 15.95
C LEU A 300 4.21 8.91 14.65
N HIS A 301 4.75 7.69 14.75
CA HIS A 301 5.09 6.87 13.60
C HIS A 301 3.83 6.51 12.79
N GLY A 302 2.75 6.07 13.47
CA GLY A 302 1.48 5.77 12.82
C GLY A 302 0.91 6.96 12.06
N SER A 303 0.81 8.14 12.69
CA SER A 303 0.27 9.35 12.05
C SER A 303 1.14 9.86 10.89
N LEU A 304 2.47 9.84 11.03
CA LEU A 304 3.39 10.21 9.95
C LEU A 304 3.24 9.28 8.75
N ASN A 305 3.10 7.97 8.97
CA ASN A 305 2.85 7.02 7.87
C ASN A 305 1.48 7.23 7.24
N ALA A 306 0.44 7.46 8.05
CA ALA A 306 -0.92 7.56 7.57
C ALA A 306 -1.19 8.85 6.79
N PHE A 307 -0.94 9.99 7.43
CA PHE A 307 -1.29 11.30 6.90
C PHE A 307 -0.12 11.95 6.19
N GLY A 308 1.07 11.92 6.81
CA GLY A 308 2.25 12.56 6.24
C GLY A 308 2.73 11.87 4.96
N PHE A 309 2.81 10.55 4.96
CA PHE A 309 3.22 9.77 3.80
C PHE A 309 2.04 9.28 2.97
N GLY A 310 1.18 8.43 3.52
CA GLY A 310 0.19 7.68 2.76
C GLY A 310 -0.80 8.57 1.99
N LEU A 311 -1.44 9.48 2.72
CA LEU A 311 -2.40 10.43 2.14
C LEU A 311 -1.72 11.42 1.19
N CYS A 312 -0.63 12.05 1.59
CA CYS A 312 0.06 13.02 0.73
C CYS A 312 0.65 12.39 -0.54
N ALA A 313 1.23 11.18 -0.46
CA ALA A 313 1.77 10.50 -1.64
C ALA A 313 0.67 10.12 -2.64
N THR A 314 -0.44 9.55 -2.16
CA THR A 314 -1.55 9.12 -3.01
C THR A 314 -2.29 10.31 -3.63
N LEU A 315 -2.56 11.37 -2.87
CA LEU A 315 -3.15 12.61 -3.40
C LEU A 315 -2.19 13.32 -4.37
N GLY A 316 -0.91 13.41 -4.03
CA GLY A 316 0.11 14.04 -4.88
C GLY A 316 0.15 13.38 -6.27
N TRP A 317 0.24 12.06 -6.33
CA TRP A 317 0.19 11.33 -7.59
C TRP A 317 -1.20 11.34 -8.26
N ARG A 318 -2.27 11.57 -7.50
CA ARG A 318 -3.61 11.71 -8.09
C ARG A 318 -3.79 13.03 -8.84
N LEU A 319 -3.12 14.10 -8.43
CA LEU A 319 -3.19 15.40 -9.11
C LEU A 319 -2.66 15.34 -10.55
N SER A 320 -1.58 14.60 -10.77
CA SER A 320 -1.06 14.30 -12.10
C SER A 320 -0.38 12.94 -12.10
N ALA A 321 -1.03 11.95 -12.72
CA ALA A 321 -0.49 10.60 -12.83
C ALA A 321 0.50 10.52 -14.01
N PRO A 322 1.65 9.84 -13.84
CA PRO A 322 2.62 9.60 -14.89
C PRO A 322 2.17 8.54 -15.90
#